data_AF-A0A2E0EGQ5-F1
#
_entry.id   AF-A0A2E0EGQ5-F1
#
_cell.length_a   1.000
_cell.length_b   1.000
_cell.length_c   1.000
_cell.angle_alpha   90.00
_cell.angle_beta   90.00
_cell.angle_gamma   90.00
#
_symmetry.space_group_name_H-M   'P 1'
#
loop_
_entity.id
_entity.type
_entity.pdbx_description
1 polymer ?
#
loop_
_entity_poly.entity_id
_entity_poly.type
_entity_poly.pdbx_seq_one_letter_code
_entity_poly.pdbx_strand_id
1 'polypeptide(L)' 'NAHLDSDESALMESLQHRLLEREVYFSSYGMGCMNLATSDSDIEHFQQAVDLALNVVAR' A
#
# COMPACT_ATOMS: atom_id res chain seq x y z
N ASN A 1 18.65 3.04 -9.57
CA ASN A 1 18.91 2.10 -8.46
C ASN A 1 18.57 2.79 -7.16
N ALA A 2 17.27 2.84 -6.82
CA ALA A 2 16.83 3.29 -5.51
C ALA A 2 17.00 2.10 -4.56
N HIS A 3 18.11 2.08 -3.83
CA HIS A 3 18.32 1.12 -2.75
C HIS A 3 17.66 1.74 -1.53
N LEU A 4 16.47 1.25 -1.18
CA LEU A 4 15.84 1.57 0.10
C LEU A 4 16.76 1.03 1.19
N ASP A 5 16.93 1.80 2.26
CA ASP A 5 17.62 1.29 3.45
C ASP A 5 16.89 0.03 3.97
N SER A 6 17.58 -0.83 4.71
CA SER A 6 17.01 -2.10 5.19
C SER A 6 15.71 -1.88 5.98
N ASP A 7 15.65 -0.79 6.74
CA ASP A 7 14.49 -0.40 7.55
C ASP A 7 13.34 0.11 6.69
N GLU A 8 13.63 0.87 5.63
CA GLU A 8 12.63 1.34 4.66
C GLU A 8 12.03 0.18 3.88
N SER A 9 12.84 -0.82 3.52
CA SER A 9 12.36 -2.04 2.85
C SER A 9 11.41 -2.84 3.74
N ALA A 10 11.76 -3.04 5.01
CA ALA A 10 10.91 -3.73 5.98
C ALA A 10 9.59 -2.96 6.24
N LEU A 11 9.65 -1.63 6.29
CA LEU A 11 8.47 -0.78 6.41
C LEU A 11 7.53 -0.94 5.21
N MET A 12 8.09 -0.94 4.00
CA MET A 12 7.32 -1.11 2.76
C MET A 12 6.71 -2.51 2.62
N GLU A 13 7.41 -3.57 3.04
CA GLU A 13 6.85 -4.93 3.10
C GLU A 13 5.69 -5.01 4.11
N SER A 14 5.85 -4.39 5.28
CA SER A 14 4.80 -4.34 6.30
C SER A 14 3.56 -3.58 5.79
N LEU A 15 3.77 -2.44 5.13
CA LEU A 15 2.71 -1.67 4.48
C LEU A 15 1.98 -2.51 3.42
N GLN A 16 2.74 -3.18 2.54
CA GLN A 16 2.18 -4.06 1.52
C GLN A 16 1.31 -5.17 2.12
N HIS A 17 1.80 -5.85 3.16
CA HIS A 17 1.04 -6.90 3.84
C HIS A 17 -0.30 -6.38 4.38
N ARG A 18 -0.32 -5.19 5.00
CA ARG A 18 -1.55 -4.59 5.54
C ARG A 18 -2.56 -4.20 4.47
N LEU A 19 -2.10 -3.77 3.30
CA LEU A 19 -2.96 -3.48 2.16
C LEU A 19 -3.54 -4.76 1.55
N LEU A 20 -2.73 -5.83 1.45
CA LEU A 20 -3.19 -7.13 0.97
C LEU A 20 -4.25 -7.76 1.87
N GLU A 21 -4.14 -7.62 3.19
CA GLU A 21 -5.18 -8.03 4.16
C GLU A 21 -6.53 -7.35 3.91
N ARG A 22 -6.56 -6.25 3.15
CA ARG A 22 -7.74 -5.46 2.80
C ARG A 22 -8.08 -5.53 1.32
N GLU A 23 -7.59 -6.56 0.63
CA GLU A 23 -7.85 -6.79 -0.79
C GLU A 23 -7.30 -5.70 -1.72
N VAL A 24 -6.33 -4.91 -1.22
CA VAL A 24 -5.62 -3.89 -1.99
C VAL A 24 -4.25 -4.42 -2.37
N TYR A 25 -4.05 -4.68 -3.67
CA TYR A 25 -2.73 -5.00 -4.18
C TYR A 25 -1.89 -3.74 -4.39
N PHE A 26 -0.76 -3.67 -3.71
CA PHE A 26 0.27 -2.65 -3.89
C PHE A 26 1.62 -3.36 -3.98
N SER A 27 2.51 -2.92 -4.88
CA SER A 27 3.82 -3.56 -4.97
C SER A 27 4.69 -3.23 -3.74
N SER A 28 5.64 -4.12 -3.43
CA SER A 28 6.58 -3.96 -2.31
C SER A 28 7.50 -2.74 -2.45
N TYR A 29 7.56 -2.13 -3.63
CA TYR A 29 8.30 -0.90 -3.92
C TYR A 29 7.41 0.35 -3.92
N GLY A 30 6.18 0.25 -3.45
CA GLY A 30 5.27 1.39 -3.34
C GLY A 30 4.65 1.83 -4.66
N MET A 31 4.67 0.97 -5.69
CA MET A 31 4.05 1.25 -7.00
C MET A 31 2.71 0.53 -7.11
N GLY A 32 1.72 1.21 -7.67
CA GLY A 32 0.41 0.65 -8.03
C GLY A 32 -0.07 1.21 -9.36
N CYS A 33 -0.89 0.44 -10.07
CA CYS A 33 -1.54 0.86 -11.30
C CYS A 33 -3.06 0.72 -11.16
N MET A 34 -3.80 1.74 -11.55
CA MET A 34 -5.24 1.64 -11.75
C MET A 34 -5.53 1.07 -13.14
N ASN A 35 -6.64 0.37 -13.28
CA ASN A 35 -7.10 -0.13 -14.57
C ASN A 35 -8.40 0.61 -14.98
N LEU A 36 -8.86 0.41 -16.21
CA LEU A 36 -10.05 1.09 -16.73
C LEU A 36 -11.35 0.68 -15.99
N ALA A 37 -11.34 -0.45 -15.30
CA ALA A 37 -12.47 -0.91 -14.49
C ALA A 37 -12.46 -0.35 -13.06
N THR A 38 -11.39 0.34 -12.65
CA THR A 38 -11.32 1.02 -11.35
C THR A 38 -12.39 2.11 -11.30
N SER A 39 -13.27 1.98 -10.32
CA SER A 39 -14.38 2.89 -10.02
C SER A 39 -14.03 3.83 -8.86
N ASP A 40 -14.87 4.84 -8.65
CA ASP A 40 -14.72 5.75 -7.51
C ASP A 40 -14.76 5.01 -6.16
N SER A 41 -15.60 3.97 -6.03
CA SER A 41 -15.64 3.13 -4.83
C SER A 41 -14.35 2.35 -4.58
N ASP A 42 -13.65 1.94 -5.64
CA ASP A 42 -12.35 1.27 -5.49
C ASP A 42 -11.28 2.26 -4.99
N ILE A 43 -11.37 3.52 -5.43
CA ILE A 43 -10.47 4.60 -4.97
C ILE A 43 -10.74 4.94 -3.50
N GLU A 44 -12.00 5.03 -3.10
CA GLU A 44 -12.38 5.26 -1.70
C GLU A 44 -11.90 4.11 -0.79
N HIS A 45 -12.10 2.86 -1.23
CA HIS A 45 -11.60 1.68 -0.52
C HIS A 45 -10.08 1.70 -0.39
N PHE A 46 -9.36 2.05 -1.46
CA PHE A 46 -7.90 2.22 -1.44
C PHE A 46 -7.46 3.28 -0.41
N GLN A 47 -8.08 4.46 -0.41
CA GLN A 47 -7.75 5.54 0.52
C GLN A 47 -7.95 5.11 1.98
N GLN A 48 -9.09 4.49 2.28
CA GLN A 48 -9.38 3.96 3.62
C GLN A 48 -8.36 2.89 4.05
N ALA A 49 -8.00 1.98 3.15
CA ALA A 49 -7.02 0.94 3.42
C ALA A 49 -5.62 1.53 3.71
N VAL A 50 -5.21 2.56 2.96
CA VAL A 50 -3.94 3.28 3.17
C VAL A 50 -3.94 4.01 4.50
N ASP A 51 -4.98 4.79 4.82
CA ASP A 51 -5.06 5.51 6.09
C ASP A 51 -4.99 4.56 7.29
N LEU A 52 -5.72 3.44 7.22
CA LEU A 52 -5.68 2.42 8.27
C LEU A 52 -4.30 1.75 8.37
N ALA A 53 -3.67 1.43 7.23
CA ALA A 53 -2.35 0.82 7.23
C ALA A 53 -1.31 1.77 7.81
N LEU A 54 -1.27 3.03 7.38
CA LEU A 54 -0.33 4.05 7.87
C LEU A 54 -0.45 4.30 9.37
N ASN A 55 -1.66 4.29 9.92
CA ASN A 55 -1.87 4.39 11.38
C ASN A 55 -1.22 3.26 12.19
N VAL A 56 -0.97 2.10 11.55
CA VAL A 56 -0.33 0.94 12.17
C VAL A 56 1.19 0.97 11.95
N VAL A 57 1.67 1.37 10.77
CA VAL A 57 3.10 1.29 10.42
C VAL A 57 3.91 2.55 10.72
N ALA A 58 3.28 3.73 10.78
CA ALA A 58 3.96 5.01 10.98
C ALA A 58 3.90 5.53 12.44
N ARG A 59 3.65 4.63 13.41
CA ARG A 59 3.62 4.95 14.84
C ARG A 59 4.96 4.72 15.52
#